data_AF-A0A0L0GA92-F1
#
_entry.id   AF-A0A0L0GA92-F1
#
_cell.length_a   1.000
_cell.length_b   1.000
_cell.length_c   1.000
_cell.angle_alpha   90.00
_cell.angle_beta   90.00
_cell.angle_gamma   90.00
#
_symmetry.space_group_name_H-M   'P 1'
#
loop_
_entity.id
_entity.type
_entity.pdbx_description
1 polymer ?
#
loop_
_entity_poly.entity_id
_entity_poly.type
_entity_poly.pdbx_seq_one_letter_code
_entity_poly.pdbx_strand_id
1 'polypeptide(L)'
;MSTHILAAGLSAVGTYLLVRTYDYYVVPTLFKRRLLSNAVSANEPSVLAVHPTTVALYRMGGLKVLLDSVDRTGLDEYIVEYIQCEMYARGVVKAYLMREELINYKKVIQHMQIRGENLEVELRQILALYHKERGSGTDAEVKKSIYLHQQLCVLRGCIHILKDVRKFTKKICTIPRYPTKTHKRMFVAGDECVWHIPEHFHTNEMMVHFQQVVDTHNQRMRDTIKEEGWPPTSCTVEGKRHDCRVCKGFFGKAWIHSKVCWKCQDDFRSEGRCPFEKNNPRTICPHTRRCFSCERESCPECQIIRGNGSDVEYFVKEMKPSMVFLDFDQTLASSRGGQIPNENKHGIDKYLGKILLTHSSVWVVTKQNIKHIEHIRAFLAVFGFSGENVVCLGQNKEKLTKADVIQKKISQLPEGSTVLFCDDTVREVCDPALRGNRSIQCILFNSNDYKKKADKWDFASEALLLDNIIDR
;
A
#
# COMPACT_ATOMS: atom_id res chain seq x y z
N MET A 1 -8.87 21.82 21.48
CA MET A 1 -7.45 21.56 21.78
C MET A 1 -7.25 20.06 21.66
N SER A 2 -6.94 19.58 20.45
CA SER A 2 -5.62 19.56 19.81
C SER A 2 -4.76 18.40 20.35
N THR A 3 -4.74 17.25 19.68
CA THR A 3 -3.81 16.86 18.60
C THR A 3 -2.37 16.58 19.01
N HIS A 4 -1.87 15.45 18.49
CA HIS A 4 -0.47 15.15 18.14
C HIS A 4 0.50 14.76 19.26
N ILE A 5 0.62 13.44 19.45
CA ILE A 5 1.92 12.81 19.74
C ILE A 5 2.38 12.21 18.42
N LEU A 6 3.07 13.03 17.63
CA LEU A 6 3.83 12.65 16.44
C LEU A 6 5.23 13.21 16.67
N ALA A 7 6.22 12.32 16.61
CA ALA A 7 7.59 12.59 16.15
C ALA A 7 8.20 13.96 16.51
N ALA A 8 8.80 14.06 17.69
CA ALA A 8 9.87 15.01 17.97
C ALA A 8 10.62 14.55 19.23
N GLY A 9 11.52 13.60 19.05
CA GLY A 9 12.56 13.23 20.03
C GLY A 9 13.94 13.14 19.39
N LEU A 10 14.10 13.76 18.21
CA LEU A 10 15.39 13.99 17.56
C LEU A 10 15.75 15.45 17.78
N SER A 11 16.91 15.66 18.40
CA SER A 11 17.61 16.91 18.74
C SER A 11 17.30 17.56 20.09
N ALA A 12 18.40 17.81 20.82
CA ALA A 12 18.55 18.40 22.16
C ALA A 12 18.11 17.46 23.30
N VAL A 13 19.01 16.88 24.09
CA VAL A 13 20.10 17.56 24.81
C VAL A 13 21.26 16.59 25.06
N GLY A 14 22.45 17.02 24.63
CA GLY A 14 23.70 16.70 25.32
C GLY A 14 24.37 15.36 25.01
N THR A 15 25.11 15.28 23.90
CA THR A 15 26.50 14.82 24.02
C THR A 15 27.37 15.49 22.97
N TYR A 16 27.85 16.67 23.33
CA TYR A 16 29.22 17.05 22.98
C TYR A 16 30.14 15.93 23.47
N LEU A 17 30.70 15.14 22.57
CA LEU A 17 32.06 14.63 22.64
C LEU A 17 32.46 14.28 21.22
N LEU A 18 32.72 15.36 20.48
CA LEU A 18 33.56 15.37 19.30
C LEU A 18 34.99 15.09 19.78
N VAL A 19 35.27 13.83 20.14
CA VAL A 19 36.65 13.36 20.19
C VAL A 19 36.98 12.98 18.76
N ARG A 20 37.80 13.84 18.13
CA ARG A 20 38.56 13.46 16.94
C ARG A 20 39.31 12.17 17.26
N THR A 21 38.90 11.04 16.71
CA THR A 21 39.77 9.88 16.52
C THR A 21 40.07 9.76 15.04
N TYR A 22 40.94 10.64 14.57
CA TYR A 22 41.76 10.40 13.39
C TYR A 22 42.93 9.43 13.69
N ASP A 23 43.01 8.87 14.90
CA ASP A 23 43.98 7.86 15.26
C ASP A 23 43.28 6.55 15.66
N TYR A 24 43.73 5.45 15.04
CA TYR A 24 43.25 4.07 15.16
C TYR A 24 41.92 3.75 14.47
N TYR A 25 41.92 3.90 13.14
CA TYR A 25 41.35 2.83 12.33
C TYR A 25 42.03 1.51 12.72
N VAL A 26 41.43 0.73 13.63
CA VAL A 26 41.45 -0.72 13.38
C VAL A 26 40.59 -0.87 12.14
N VAL A 27 41.25 -0.77 10.98
CA VAL A 27 40.63 -0.97 9.67
C VAL A 27 39.72 -2.20 9.82
N PRO A 28 38.42 -2.14 9.51
CA PRO A 28 37.51 -3.28 9.68
C PRO A 28 38.08 -4.58 9.08
N THR A 29 38.93 -4.45 8.06
CA THR A 29 39.76 -5.50 7.45
C THR A 29 40.83 -6.08 8.37
N LEU A 30 41.51 -5.28 9.20
CA LEU A 30 42.47 -5.71 10.22
C LEU A 30 41.77 -6.41 11.40
N PHE A 31 40.65 -5.88 11.88
CA PHE A 31 39.85 -6.55 12.92
C PHE A 31 39.33 -7.92 12.43
N LYS A 32 38.80 -7.95 11.20
CA LYS A 32 38.41 -9.19 10.52
C LYS A 32 39.58 -10.16 10.36
N ARG A 33 40.76 -9.69 9.92
CA ARG A 33 41.96 -10.53 9.79
C ARG A 33 42.41 -11.10 11.14
N ARG A 34 42.34 -10.31 12.22
CA ARG A 34 42.69 -10.76 13.57
C ARG A 34 41.71 -11.78 14.12
N LEU A 35 40.40 -11.58 13.95
CA LEU A 35 39.38 -12.56 14.30
C LEU A 35 39.48 -13.87 13.50
N LEU A 36 39.91 -13.79 12.24
CA LEU A 36 40.19 -14.98 11.42
C LEU A 36 41.48 -15.66 11.86
N SER A 37 42.54 -14.91 12.15
CA SER A 37 43.82 -15.43 12.62
C SER A 37 43.71 -16.13 13.97
N ASN A 38 43.01 -15.54 14.94
CA ASN A 38 42.82 -16.12 16.27
C ASN A 38 42.04 -17.44 16.20
N ALA A 39 41.00 -17.50 15.35
CA ALA A 39 40.22 -18.71 15.13
C ALA A 39 41.08 -19.83 14.51
N VAL A 40 41.92 -19.50 13.53
CA VAL A 40 42.88 -20.46 12.94
C VAL A 40 43.88 -20.95 13.99
N SER A 41 44.44 -20.07 14.82
CA SER A 41 45.38 -20.43 15.88
C SER A 41 44.76 -21.31 16.97
N ALA A 42 43.47 -21.13 17.26
CA ALA A 42 42.72 -21.93 18.23
C ALA A 42 42.19 -23.25 17.63
N ASN A 43 42.36 -23.49 16.32
CA ASN A 43 41.70 -24.58 15.59
C ASN A 43 40.16 -24.58 15.74
N GLU A 44 39.59 -23.38 15.85
CA GLU A 44 38.16 -23.15 16.05
C GLU A 44 37.56 -22.41 14.84
N PRO A 45 36.26 -22.62 14.52
CA PRO A 45 35.62 -21.89 13.44
C PRO A 45 35.39 -20.43 13.83
N SER A 46 35.91 -19.50 13.02
CA SER A 46 35.75 -18.05 13.26
C SER A 46 34.28 -17.64 13.30
N VAL A 47 33.93 -16.73 14.21
CA VAL A 47 32.58 -16.11 14.25
C VAL A 47 32.23 -15.38 12.95
N LEU A 48 33.24 -14.98 12.16
CA LEU A 48 33.06 -14.35 10.85
C LEU A 48 33.05 -15.35 9.69
N ALA A 49 33.34 -16.63 9.93
CA ALA A 49 33.36 -17.67 8.91
C ALA A 49 32.02 -18.43 8.87
N VAL A 50 31.34 -18.37 7.73
CA VAL A 50 30.16 -19.19 7.45
C VAL A 50 30.64 -20.58 7.01
N HIS A 51 30.97 -21.45 7.97
CA HIS A 51 31.29 -22.86 7.70
C HIS A 51 30.01 -23.72 7.84
N PRO A 52 29.77 -24.74 7.00
CA PRO A 52 28.57 -25.58 7.08
C PRO A 52 28.31 -26.19 8.47
N THR A 53 29.38 -26.47 9.24
CA THR A 53 29.27 -26.97 10.63
C THR A 53 28.90 -25.86 11.64
N THR A 54 29.32 -24.61 11.45
CA THR A 54 28.90 -23.48 12.31
C THR A 54 27.50 -22.98 12.01
N VAL A 55 27.01 -23.12 10.77
CA VAL A 55 25.61 -22.78 10.42
C VAL A 55 24.61 -23.59 11.26
N ALA A 56 24.95 -24.81 11.66
CA ALA A 56 24.16 -25.62 12.57
C ALA A 56 24.20 -25.09 14.03
N LEU A 57 25.34 -24.56 14.50
CA LEU A 57 25.49 -23.93 15.81
C LEU A 57 24.81 -22.55 15.90
N TYR A 58 24.81 -21.79 14.80
CA TYR A 58 24.08 -20.52 14.68
C TYR A 58 22.55 -20.66 14.66
N ARG A 59 22.03 -21.90 14.55
CA ARG A 59 20.58 -22.15 14.68
C ARG A 59 20.04 -21.79 16.06
N MET A 60 20.88 -21.59 17.09
CA MET A 60 20.45 -21.29 18.47
C MET A 60 21.07 -20.05 19.13
N GLY A 61 21.82 -19.19 18.42
CA GLY A 61 22.45 -18.04 19.07
C GLY A 61 21.42 -17.05 19.61
N GLY A 62 21.36 -16.84 20.93
CA GLY A 62 20.66 -15.71 21.55
C GLY A 62 21.59 -14.50 21.66
N LEU A 63 21.05 -13.33 22.02
CA LEU A 63 21.86 -12.13 22.29
C LEU A 63 22.96 -12.45 23.33
N LYS A 64 22.62 -13.21 24.37
CA LYS A 64 23.56 -13.67 25.40
C LYS A 64 24.76 -14.42 24.82
N VAL A 65 24.52 -15.39 23.93
CA VAL A 65 25.61 -16.18 23.30
C VAL A 65 26.54 -15.28 22.49
N LEU A 66 26.00 -14.25 21.85
CA LEU A 66 26.78 -13.29 21.10
C LEU A 66 27.64 -12.42 22.02
N LEU A 67 27.06 -11.86 23.09
CA LEU A 67 27.78 -11.06 24.09
C LEU A 67 28.86 -11.90 24.80
N ASP A 68 28.51 -13.11 25.26
CA ASP A 68 29.45 -14.06 25.87
C ASP A 68 30.61 -14.41 24.92
N SER A 69 30.38 -14.40 23.60
CA SER A 69 31.43 -14.64 22.60
C SER A 69 32.35 -13.44 22.42
N VAL A 70 31.83 -12.21 22.53
CA VAL A 70 32.64 -10.97 22.49
C VAL A 70 33.55 -10.92 23.73
N ASP A 71 33.00 -11.28 24.89
CA ASP A 71 33.76 -11.30 26.15
C ASP A 71 34.92 -12.31 26.11
N ARG A 72 34.76 -13.40 25.35
CA ARG A 72 35.78 -14.46 25.21
C ARG A 72 36.81 -14.21 24.12
N THR A 73 36.81 -13.04 23.48
CA THR A 73 37.75 -12.73 22.39
C THR A 73 39.20 -12.54 22.85
N GLY A 74 39.43 -12.37 24.16
CA GLY A 74 40.74 -12.06 24.74
C GLY A 74 41.22 -10.63 24.42
N LEU A 75 40.29 -9.73 24.07
CA LEU A 75 40.55 -8.29 23.93
C LEU A 75 40.51 -7.63 25.31
N ASP A 76 41.15 -6.46 25.41
CA ASP A 76 41.08 -5.64 26.62
C ASP A 76 39.63 -5.25 26.94
N GLU A 77 39.31 -5.17 28.23
CA GLU A 77 37.95 -4.98 28.74
C GLU A 77 37.26 -3.73 28.14
N TYR A 78 38.00 -2.61 28.03
CA TYR A 78 37.46 -1.38 27.45
C TYR A 78 37.12 -1.51 25.95
N ILE A 79 37.80 -2.39 25.22
CA ILE A 79 37.51 -2.68 23.80
C ILE A 79 36.24 -3.53 23.70
N VAL A 80 36.11 -4.53 24.57
CA VAL A 80 34.90 -5.36 24.68
C VAL A 80 33.68 -4.49 24.98
N GLU A 81 33.78 -3.61 25.98
CA GLU A 81 32.72 -2.68 26.36
C GLU A 81 32.33 -1.74 25.22
N TYR A 82 33.30 -1.18 24.51
CA TYR A 82 33.06 -0.34 23.34
C TYR A 82 32.31 -1.10 22.23
N ILE A 83 32.73 -2.33 21.91
CA ILE A 83 32.08 -3.17 20.89
C ILE A 83 30.63 -3.47 21.30
N GLN A 84 30.40 -3.82 22.56
CA GLN A 84 29.05 -4.06 23.06
C GLN A 84 28.19 -2.79 22.93
N CYS A 85 28.68 -1.63 23.39
CA CYS A 85 28.00 -0.34 23.25
C CYS A 85 27.63 -0.02 21.79
N GLU A 86 28.55 -0.22 20.85
CA GLU A 86 28.27 -0.07 19.41
C GLU A 86 27.18 -1.04 18.93
N MET A 87 27.18 -2.29 19.40
CA MET A 87 26.13 -3.25 19.06
C MET A 87 24.76 -2.83 19.60
N TYR A 88 24.70 -2.28 20.81
CA TYR A 88 23.48 -1.70 21.37
C TYR A 88 23.00 -0.50 20.55
N ALA A 89 23.88 0.48 20.31
CA ALA A 89 23.58 1.70 19.57
C ALA A 89 23.10 1.40 18.14
N ARG A 90 23.70 0.41 17.48
CA ARG A 90 23.30 -0.05 16.13
C ARG A 90 22.12 -1.00 16.12
N GLY A 91 21.47 -1.24 17.26
CA GLY A 91 20.20 -1.96 17.34
C GLY A 91 20.30 -3.48 17.22
N VAL A 92 21.48 -4.08 17.47
CA VAL A 92 21.65 -5.55 17.44
C VAL A 92 20.70 -6.21 18.45
N VAL A 93 20.59 -5.66 19.65
CA VAL A 93 19.69 -6.15 20.70
C VAL A 93 18.23 -6.13 20.25
N LYS A 94 17.80 -5.02 19.66
CA LYS A 94 16.45 -4.87 19.11
C LYS A 94 16.15 -5.91 18.03
N ALA A 95 17.12 -6.19 17.16
CA ALA A 95 16.97 -7.21 16.12
C ALA A 95 16.80 -8.63 16.69
N TYR A 96 17.55 -8.99 17.74
CA TYR A 96 17.39 -10.28 18.43
C TYR A 96 16.02 -10.39 19.11
N LEU A 97 15.60 -9.36 19.83
CA LEU A 97 14.28 -9.30 20.48
C LEU A 97 13.14 -9.40 19.45
N MET A 98 13.20 -8.63 18.37
CA MET A 98 12.20 -8.71 17.29
C MET A 98 12.07 -10.12 16.71
N ARG A 99 13.19 -10.84 16.56
CA ARG A 99 13.17 -12.21 16.05
C ARG A 99 12.56 -13.19 17.05
N GLU A 100 12.90 -13.06 18.33
CA GLU A 100 12.31 -13.86 19.40
C GLU A 100 10.80 -13.65 19.46
N GLU A 101 10.35 -12.39 19.47
CA GLU A 101 8.94 -12.03 19.44
C GLU A 101 8.23 -12.56 18.20
N LEU A 102 8.87 -12.50 17.03
CA LEU A 102 8.31 -13.08 15.81
C LEU A 102 8.16 -14.61 15.88
N ILE A 103 9.12 -15.31 16.51
CA ILE A 103 9.04 -16.75 16.73
C ILE A 103 7.90 -17.08 17.70
N ASN A 104 7.77 -16.32 18.78
CA ASN A 104 6.71 -16.47 19.77
C ASN A 104 5.35 -16.21 19.13
N TYR A 105 5.22 -15.13 18.37
CA TYR A 105 4.03 -14.81 17.59
C TYR A 105 3.65 -15.94 16.63
N LYS A 106 4.60 -16.49 15.86
CA LYS A 106 4.37 -17.65 15.00
C LYS A 106 3.81 -18.87 15.76
N LYS A 107 4.31 -19.15 16.97
CA LYS A 107 3.81 -20.24 17.82
C LYS A 107 2.38 -19.97 18.28
N VAL A 108 2.08 -18.75 18.74
CA VAL A 108 0.72 -18.35 19.13
C VAL A 108 -0.25 -18.55 17.96
N ILE A 109 0.09 -18.08 16.77
CA ILE A 109 -0.73 -18.25 15.56
C ILE A 109 -0.94 -19.74 15.23
N GLN A 110 0.08 -20.58 15.41
CA GLN A 110 -0.07 -22.04 15.24
C GLN A 110 -1.08 -22.64 16.23
N HIS A 111 -1.02 -22.26 17.51
CA HIS A 111 -1.97 -22.75 18.51
C HIS A 111 -3.40 -22.26 18.21
N MET A 112 -3.55 -20.99 17.80
CA MET A 112 -4.85 -20.45 17.36
C MET A 112 -5.39 -21.19 16.14
N GLN A 113 -4.53 -21.51 15.16
CA GLN A 113 -4.92 -22.27 13.97
C GLN A 113 -5.45 -23.66 14.36
N ILE A 114 -4.69 -24.42 15.16
CA ILE A 114 -5.07 -25.76 15.61
C ILE A 114 -6.39 -25.72 16.40
N ARG A 115 -6.52 -24.76 17.33
CA ARG A 115 -7.77 -24.60 18.09
C ARG A 115 -8.94 -24.23 17.19
N GLY A 116 -8.72 -23.36 16.21
CA GLY A 116 -9.74 -22.98 15.23
C GLY A 116 -10.21 -24.17 14.40
N GLU A 117 -9.28 -24.99 13.89
CA GLU A 117 -9.60 -26.21 13.13
C GLU A 117 -10.40 -27.22 13.98
N ASN A 118 -10.03 -27.41 15.25
CA ASN A 118 -10.80 -28.26 16.16
C ASN A 118 -12.21 -27.71 16.43
N LEU A 119 -12.31 -26.40 16.67
CA LEU A 119 -13.60 -25.72 16.87
C LEU A 119 -14.48 -25.78 15.62
N GLU A 120 -13.90 -25.80 14.42
CA GLU A 120 -14.64 -25.97 13.17
C GLU A 120 -15.32 -27.34 13.11
N VAL A 121 -14.60 -28.40 13.52
CA VAL A 121 -15.15 -29.75 13.59
C VAL A 121 -16.26 -29.83 14.63
N GLU A 122 -16.03 -29.31 15.85
CA GLU A 122 -17.03 -29.24 16.92
C GLU A 122 -18.30 -28.49 16.46
N LEU A 123 -18.15 -27.30 15.86
CA LEU A 123 -19.28 -26.52 15.36
C LEU A 123 -20.01 -27.22 14.22
N ARG A 124 -19.32 -27.95 13.35
CA ARG A 124 -19.96 -28.72 12.28
C ARG A 124 -20.80 -29.88 12.82
N GLN A 125 -20.31 -30.56 13.84
CA GLN A 125 -21.06 -31.61 14.54
C GLN A 125 -22.30 -31.04 15.22
N ILE A 126 -22.16 -29.92 15.94
CA ILE A 126 -23.29 -29.21 16.55
C ILE A 126 -24.27 -28.78 15.46
N LEU A 127 -23.80 -28.17 14.38
CA LEU A 127 -24.65 -27.74 13.28
C LEU A 127 -25.42 -28.91 12.66
N ALA A 128 -24.81 -30.09 12.50
CA ALA A 128 -25.49 -31.28 11.99
C ALA A 128 -26.64 -31.74 12.91
N LEU A 129 -26.48 -31.63 14.24
CA LEU A 129 -27.52 -31.97 15.21
C LEU A 129 -28.67 -30.95 15.23
N TYR A 130 -28.35 -29.67 15.05
CA TYR A 130 -29.32 -28.57 15.07
C TYR A 130 -29.82 -28.17 13.68
N HIS A 131 -29.40 -28.87 12.62
CA HIS A 131 -29.82 -28.57 11.26
C HIS A 131 -31.31 -28.88 11.12
N LYS A 132 -32.10 -27.86 10.83
CA LYS A 132 -33.53 -27.97 10.52
C LYS A 132 -33.79 -27.31 9.18
N GLU A 133 -34.43 -28.04 8.27
CA GLU A 133 -34.95 -27.48 7.03
C GLU A 133 -36.12 -26.54 7.34
N ARG A 134 -36.29 -25.51 6.52
CA ARG A 134 -37.34 -24.51 6.69
C ARG A 134 -38.72 -25.20 6.63
N GLY A 135 -39.48 -25.14 7.73
CA GLY A 135 -40.79 -25.80 7.88
C GLY A 135 -40.78 -27.11 8.66
N SER A 136 -39.61 -27.62 9.07
CA SER A 136 -39.46 -28.88 9.83
C SER A 136 -39.09 -28.71 11.32
N GLY A 137 -39.11 -27.47 11.82
CA GLY A 137 -38.73 -27.14 13.20
C GLY A 137 -39.37 -25.85 13.69
N THR A 138 -39.18 -25.57 14.98
CA THR A 138 -39.61 -24.30 15.59
C THR A 138 -38.75 -23.13 15.10
N ASP A 139 -39.30 -21.92 15.08
CA ASP A 139 -38.56 -20.71 14.71
C ASP A 139 -37.27 -20.52 15.53
N ALA A 140 -37.27 -20.93 16.80
CA ALA A 140 -36.10 -20.87 17.67
C ALA A 140 -34.98 -21.81 17.21
N GLU A 141 -35.30 -23.01 16.76
CA GLU A 141 -34.32 -23.98 16.24
C GLU A 141 -33.73 -23.52 14.91
N VAL A 142 -34.57 -23.00 14.00
CA VAL A 142 -34.11 -22.43 12.73
C VAL A 142 -33.16 -21.25 12.96
N LYS A 143 -33.47 -20.34 13.90
CA LYS A 143 -32.59 -19.24 14.29
C LYS A 143 -31.25 -19.72 14.84
N LYS A 144 -31.28 -20.75 15.69
CA LYS A 144 -30.05 -21.34 16.25
C LYS A 144 -29.18 -21.96 15.15
N SER A 145 -29.79 -22.67 14.20
CA SER A 145 -29.09 -23.23 13.03
C SER A 145 -28.43 -22.14 12.18
N ILE A 146 -29.15 -21.07 11.84
CA ILE A 146 -28.61 -19.92 11.08
C ILE A 146 -27.44 -19.27 11.82
N TYR A 147 -27.60 -19.03 13.13
CA TYR A 147 -26.54 -18.45 13.95
C TYR A 147 -25.28 -19.31 13.96
N LEU A 148 -25.42 -20.63 14.18
CA LEU A 148 -24.30 -21.57 14.16
C LEU A 148 -23.61 -21.59 12.78
N HIS A 149 -24.38 -21.55 11.70
CA HIS A 149 -23.84 -21.48 10.35
C HIS A 149 -23.03 -20.20 10.12
N GLN A 150 -23.52 -19.05 10.61
CA GLN A 150 -22.80 -17.77 10.54
C GLN A 150 -21.47 -17.84 11.31
N GLN A 151 -21.49 -18.36 12.54
CA GLN A 151 -20.27 -18.50 13.35
C GLN A 151 -19.26 -19.45 12.69
N LEU A 152 -19.73 -20.54 12.10
CA LEU A 152 -18.89 -21.47 11.33
C LEU A 152 -18.22 -20.79 10.13
N CYS A 153 -18.97 -19.96 9.39
CA CYS A 153 -18.41 -19.19 8.27
C CYS A 153 -17.35 -18.17 8.72
N VAL A 154 -17.60 -17.45 9.82
CA VAL A 154 -16.62 -16.52 10.40
C VAL A 154 -15.35 -17.28 10.82
N LEU A 155 -15.50 -18.39 11.52
CA LEU A 155 -14.38 -19.21 11.98
C LEU A 155 -13.53 -19.73 10.81
N ARG A 156 -14.16 -20.21 9.73
CA ARG A 156 -13.46 -20.64 8.51
C ARG A 156 -12.62 -19.52 7.91
N GLY A 157 -13.19 -18.32 7.82
CA GLY A 157 -12.45 -17.12 7.38
C GLY A 157 -11.24 -16.84 8.27
N CYS A 158 -11.40 -16.91 9.60
CA CYS A 158 -10.31 -16.72 10.55
C CYS A 158 -9.20 -17.79 10.38
N ILE A 159 -9.55 -19.06 10.20
CA ILE A 159 -8.57 -20.15 10.00
C ILE A 159 -7.72 -19.90 8.76
N HIS A 160 -8.31 -19.44 7.65
CA HIS A 160 -7.55 -19.09 6.44
C HIS A 160 -6.53 -17.97 6.71
N ILE A 161 -6.96 -16.90 7.39
CA ILE A 161 -6.06 -15.80 7.77
C ILE A 161 -4.92 -16.29 8.68
N LEU A 162 -5.22 -17.15 9.66
CA LEU A 162 -4.21 -17.71 10.56
C LEU A 162 -3.18 -18.56 9.80
N LYS A 163 -3.61 -19.35 8.80
CA LYS A 163 -2.72 -20.13 7.93
C LYS A 163 -1.77 -19.22 7.15
N ASP A 164 -2.29 -18.14 6.60
CA ASP A 164 -1.50 -17.17 5.84
C ASP A 164 -0.51 -16.43 6.73
N VAL A 165 -0.96 -15.87 7.86
CA VAL A 165 -0.09 -15.20 8.84
C VAL A 165 1.01 -16.15 9.32
N ARG A 166 0.70 -17.43 9.55
CA ARG A 166 1.70 -18.43 9.91
C ARG A 166 2.70 -18.69 8.79
N LYS A 167 2.24 -18.84 7.55
CA LYS A 167 3.09 -19.02 6.36
C LYS A 167 4.04 -17.83 6.21
N PHE A 168 3.53 -16.62 6.40
CA PHE A 168 4.28 -15.37 6.35
C PHE A 168 5.32 -15.29 7.48
N THR A 169 4.90 -15.37 8.73
CA THR A 169 5.82 -15.33 9.88
C THR A 169 6.88 -16.43 9.81
N LYS A 170 6.54 -17.64 9.32
CA LYS A 170 7.50 -18.73 9.07
C LYS A 170 8.56 -18.33 8.05
N LYS A 171 8.18 -17.79 6.89
CA LYS A 171 9.13 -17.36 5.85
C LYS A 171 10.08 -16.27 6.35
N ILE A 172 9.59 -15.30 7.13
CA ILE A 172 10.43 -14.27 7.78
C ILE A 172 11.39 -14.94 8.79
N CYS A 173 10.90 -15.86 9.63
CA CYS A 173 11.73 -16.59 10.59
C CYS A 173 12.83 -17.45 9.94
N THR A 174 12.65 -17.88 8.70
CA THR A 174 13.62 -18.74 7.98
C THR A 174 14.72 -17.96 7.26
N ILE A 175 14.64 -16.63 7.19
CA ILE A 175 15.70 -15.86 6.53
C ILE A 175 17.00 -15.94 7.36
N PRO A 176 18.14 -16.23 6.71
CA PRO A 176 19.45 -16.24 7.35
C PRO A 176 19.77 -14.93 8.07
N ARG A 177 20.51 -15.02 9.18
CA ARG A 177 20.94 -13.83 9.95
C ARG A 177 21.97 -12.99 9.21
N TYR A 178 22.77 -13.64 8.37
CA TYR A 178 23.77 -12.98 7.55
C TYR A 178 23.27 -12.95 6.10
N PRO A 179 23.40 -11.81 5.39
CA PRO A 179 23.11 -11.78 3.96
C PRO A 179 24.02 -12.77 3.24
N THR A 180 23.43 -13.54 2.34
CA THR A 180 24.17 -14.43 1.44
C THR A 180 24.04 -13.90 0.03
N LYS A 181 24.78 -14.48 -0.93
CA LYS A 181 24.61 -14.12 -2.36
C LYS A 181 23.16 -14.28 -2.84
N THR A 182 22.38 -15.16 -2.20
CA THR A 182 21.00 -15.47 -2.56
C THR A 182 19.95 -14.81 -1.66
N HIS A 183 20.33 -14.30 -0.48
CA HIS A 183 19.40 -13.71 0.49
C HIS A 183 19.85 -12.31 0.88
N LYS A 184 19.05 -11.30 0.48
CA LYS A 184 19.27 -9.89 0.84
C LYS A 184 19.01 -9.66 2.33
N ARG A 185 19.61 -8.62 2.92
CA ARG A 185 19.36 -8.22 4.32
C ARG A 185 17.90 -7.84 4.50
N MET A 186 17.20 -8.47 5.43
CA MET A 186 15.79 -8.18 5.71
C MET A 186 15.57 -6.91 6.53
N PHE A 187 16.44 -6.67 7.50
CA PHE A 187 16.37 -5.53 8.40
C PHE A 187 17.68 -4.75 8.31
N VAL A 188 17.61 -3.46 8.02
CA VAL A 188 18.70 -2.51 8.19
C VAL A 188 18.35 -1.71 9.44
N ALA A 189 19.17 -1.78 10.48
CA ALA A 189 19.06 -0.88 11.61
C ALA A 189 19.74 0.44 11.22
N GLY A 190 18.95 1.51 11.06
CA GLY A 190 19.38 2.85 10.68
C GLY A 190 18.19 3.72 10.29
N ASP A 191 18.34 5.04 10.39
CA ASP A 191 17.29 6.04 10.12
C ASP A 191 16.95 6.19 8.62
N GLU A 192 17.75 5.58 7.73
CA GLU A 192 17.69 5.78 6.27
C GLU A 192 16.92 4.69 5.50
N CYS A 193 15.88 4.12 6.13
CA CYS A 193 14.92 3.13 5.57
C CYS A 193 15.21 1.65 5.88
N VAL A 194 14.18 0.96 6.36
CA VAL A 194 13.97 -0.50 6.22
C VAL A 194 13.25 -0.67 4.85
N TRP A 195 13.35 -1.73 4.03
CA TRP A 195 12.67 -3.03 4.14
C TRP A 195 13.11 -3.90 2.95
N HIS A 196 13.70 -5.07 3.17
CA HIS A 196 13.61 -6.13 2.16
C HIS A 196 12.36 -6.95 2.48
N ILE A 197 11.31 -6.69 1.71
CA ILE A 197 10.07 -7.48 1.72
C ILE A 197 10.43 -8.85 1.13
N PRO A 198 10.20 -9.96 1.86
CA PRO A 198 10.47 -11.28 1.30
C PRO A 198 9.64 -11.49 0.03
N GLU A 199 10.17 -12.26 -0.91
CA GLU A 199 9.46 -12.60 -2.13
C GLU A 199 8.07 -13.21 -1.79
N HIS A 200 7.04 -12.70 -2.46
CA HIS A 200 5.62 -12.98 -2.18
C HIS A 200 4.98 -12.37 -0.93
N PHE A 201 5.62 -11.36 -0.33
CA PHE A 201 5.03 -10.54 0.75
C PHE A 201 4.70 -9.14 0.29
N HIS A 202 4.77 -8.88 -1.00
CA HIS A 202 4.22 -7.65 -1.55
C HIS A 202 2.74 -7.62 -1.19
N THR A 203 2.29 -6.54 -0.55
CA THR A 203 0.89 -6.35 -0.13
C THR A 203 -0.06 -6.70 -1.27
N ASN A 204 0.32 -6.39 -2.52
CA ASN A 204 -0.43 -6.73 -3.72
C ASN A 204 -0.67 -8.23 -3.89
N GLU A 205 0.33 -9.08 -3.72
CA GLU A 205 0.16 -10.54 -3.84
C GLU A 205 -0.75 -11.11 -2.74
N MET A 206 -0.63 -10.59 -1.51
CA MET A 206 -1.53 -10.96 -0.41
C MET A 206 -2.97 -10.54 -0.71
N MET A 207 -3.17 -9.31 -1.21
CA MET A 207 -4.48 -8.80 -1.58
C MET A 207 -5.10 -9.60 -2.74
N VAL A 208 -4.29 -9.99 -3.74
CA VAL A 208 -4.73 -10.88 -4.82
C VAL A 208 -5.19 -12.23 -4.27
N HIS A 209 -4.43 -12.83 -3.35
CA HIS A 209 -4.84 -14.08 -2.71
C HIS A 209 -6.17 -13.96 -1.95
N PHE A 210 -6.33 -12.92 -1.13
CA PHE A 210 -7.57 -12.68 -0.41
C PHE A 210 -8.75 -12.41 -1.35
N GLN A 211 -8.51 -11.70 -2.46
CA GLN A 211 -9.53 -11.47 -3.47
C GLN A 211 -10.01 -12.78 -4.11
N GLN A 212 -9.11 -13.71 -4.42
CA GLN A 212 -9.49 -15.04 -4.95
C GLN A 212 -10.38 -15.83 -3.99
N VAL A 213 -10.11 -15.75 -2.68
CA VAL A 213 -10.95 -16.39 -1.66
C VAL A 213 -12.35 -15.75 -1.65
N VAL A 214 -12.42 -14.42 -1.67
CA VAL A 214 -13.69 -13.67 -1.74
C VAL A 214 -14.47 -14.03 -3.01
N ASP A 215 -13.80 -14.10 -4.16
CA ASP A 215 -14.41 -14.42 -5.44
C ASP A 215 -14.99 -15.84 -5.45
N THR A 216 -14.27 -16.81 -4.87
CA THR A 216 -14.76 -18.19 -4.70
C THR A 216 -16.04 -18.25 -3.87
N HIS A 217 -16.09 -17.51 -2.76
CA HIS A 217 -17.29 -17.44 -1.92
C HIS A 217 -18.44 -16.69 -2.59
N ASN A 218 -18.14 -15.63 -3.34
CA ASN A 218 -19.12 -14.89 -4.12
C ASN A 218 -19.75 -15.78 -5.21
N GLN A 219 -18.96 -16.62 -5.87
CA GLN A 219 -19.48 -17.54 -6.88
C GLN A 219 -20.43 -18.56 -6.25
N ARG A 220 -20.03 -19.20 -5.14
CA ARG A 220 -20.92 -20.13 -4.41
C ARG A 220 -22.24 -19.48 -4.00
N MET A 221 -22.19 -18.25 -3.50
CA MET A 221 -23.39 -17.49 -3.15
C MET A 221 -24.30 -17.27 -4.37
N ARG A 222 -23.73 -16.96 -5.56
CA ARG A 222 -24.50 -16.82 -6.80
C ARG A 222 -25.17 -18.13 -7.21
N ASP A 223 -24.44 -19.24 -7.08
CA ASP A 223 -24.97 -20.56 -7.41
C ASP A 223 -26.15 -20.92 -6.50
N THR A 224 -26.01 -20.70 -5.18
CA THR A 224 -27.12 -20.88 -4.22
C THR A 224 -28.31 -19.98 -4.54
N ILE A 225 -28.10 -18.71 -4.90
CA ILE A 225 -29.19 -17.80 -5.28
C ILE A 225 -29.89 -18.27 -6.57
N LYS A 226 -29.14 -18.86 -7.50
CA LYS A 226 -29.69 -19.41 -8.74
C LYS A 226 -30.55 -20.65 -8.47
N GLU A 227 -30.17 -21.47 -7.49
CA GLU A 227 -30.88 -22.69 -7.10
C GLU A 227 -32.12 -22.39 -6.22
N GLU A 228 -31.97 -21.56 -5.19
CA GLU A 228 -33.02 -21.29 -4.19
C GLU A 228 -33.92 -20.10 -4.55
N GLY A 229 -33.52 -19.29 -5.53
CA GLY A 229 -34.14 -18.02 -5.87
C GLY A 229 -33.64 -16.84 -5.03
N TRP A 230 -34.02 -15.63 -5.45
CA TRP A 230 -33.65 -14.38 -4.79
C TRP A 230 -34.87 -13.71 -4.11
N PRO A 231 -34.78 -13.33 -2.82
CA PRO A 231 -33.69 -13.65 -1.88
C PRO A 231 -33.69 -15.13 -1.47
N PRO A 232 -32.53 -15.73 -1.12
CA PRO A 232 -32.47 -17.12 -0.66
C PRO A 232 -33.38 -17.34 0.52
N THR A 233 -34.22 -18.37 0.44
CA THR A 233 -35.17 -18.72 1.51
C THR A 233 -34.44 -19.17 2.78
N SER A 234 -33.29 -19.82 2.63
CA SER A 234 -32.40 -20.28 3.72
C SER A 234 -31.76 -19.17 4.56
N CYS A 235 -31.68 -17.92 4.04
CA CYS A 235 -30.84 -16.86 4.61
C CYS A 235 -31.62 -15.63 5.10
N THR A 236 -32.87 -15.80 5.48
CA THR A 236 -33.65 -14.73 6.13
C THR A 236 -33.17 -14.53 7.57
N VAL A 237 -32.15 -13.69 7.72
CA VAL A 237 -31.68 -13.25 9.04
C VAL A 237 -32.76 -12.35 9.65
N GLU A 238 -33.35 -12.77 10.75
CA GLU A 238 -34.21 -11.89 11.55
C GLU A 238 -33.41 -10.68 12.05
N GLY A 239 -34.07 -9.52 12.01
CA GLY A 239 -33.46 -8.25 12.40
C GLY A 239 -34.08 -7.09 11.63
N LYS A 240 -33.56 -5.88 11.87
CA LYS A 240 -34.01 -4.69 11.16
C LYS A 240 -33.83 -4.90 9.66
N ARG A 241 -34.95 -4.89 8.94
CA ARG A 241 -34.94 -4.89 7.47
C ARG A 241 -34.74 -3.47 6.97
N HIS A 242 -34.02 -3.35 5.88
CA HIS A 242 -33.74 -2.07 5.21
C HIS A 242 -34.34 -2.10 3.81
N ASP A 243 -34.86 -0.96 3.38
CA ASP A 243 -35.43 -0.77 2.06
C ASP A 243 -34.34 -0.62 0.99
N CYS A 244 -34.50 -1.35 -0.11
CA CYS A 244 -33.69 -1.13 -1.30
C CYS A 244 -34.22 0.09 -2.05
N ARG A 245 -33.38 1.10 -2.28
CA ARG A 245 -33.76 2.32 -3.01
C ARG A 245 -34.19 2.05 -4.46
N VAL A 246 -33.77 0.92 -5.02
CA VAL A 246 -33.96 0.51 -6.42
C VAL A 246 -35.24 -0.30 -6.59
N CYS A 247 -35.28 -1.53 -6.09
CA CYS A 247 -36.43 -2.43 -6.23
C CYS A 247 -37.51 -2.26 -5.15
N LYS A 248 -37.30 -1.38 -4.17
CA LYS A 248 -38.21 -1.13 -3.03
C LYS A 248 -38.48 -2.34 -2.11
N GLY A 249 -37.78 -3.46 -2.32
CA GLY A 249 -37.85 -4.63 -1.45
C GLY A 249 -37.17 -4.39 -0.08
N PHE A 250 -37.54 -5.19 0.91
CA PHE A 250 -37.00 -5.12 2.27
C PHE A 250 -36.04 -6.28 2.53
N PHE A 251 -34.81 -5.99 2.93
CA PHE A 251 -33.76 -6.99 3.08
C PHE A 251 -33.05 -6.88 4.43
N GLY A 252 -32.62 -8.01 4.99
CA GLY A 252 -31.76 -8.01 6.17
C GLY A 252 -30.39 -7.38 5.86
N LYS A 253 -29.69 -6.90 6.89
CA LYS A 253 -28.40 -6.18 6.75
C LYS A 253 -27.32 -6.93 5.95
N ALA A 254 -27.34 -8.27 5.96
CA ALA A 254 -26.43 -9.10 5.17
C ALA A 254 -26.62 -8.96 3.65
N TRP A 255 -27.82 -8.58 3.20
CA TRP A 255 -28.24 -8.59 1.80
C TRP A 255 -28.38 -7.19 1.20
N ILE A 256 -28.06 -6.15 1.96
CA ILE A 256 -28.21 -4.76 1.56
C ILE A 256 -27.04 -3.91 2.04
N HIS A 257 -26.42 -3.22 1.09
CA HIS A 257 -25.33 -2.30 1.36
C HIS A 257 -25.68 -0.93 0.79
N SER A 258 -25.51 0.13 1.59
CA SER A 258 -25.77 1.51 1.15
C SER A 258 -27.15 1.70 0.51
N LYS A 259 -28.19 1.07 1.10
CA LYS A 259 -29.58 1.02 0.61
C LYS A 259 -29.77 0.37 -0.76
N VAL A 260 -28.85 -0.49 -1.21
CA VAL A 260 -28.97 -1.25 -2.46
C VAL A 260 -28.83 -2.72 -2.13
N CYS A 261 -29.86 -3.51 -2.47
CA CYS A 261 -29.81 -4.95 -2.22
C CYS A 261 -28.80 -5.63 -3.15
N TRP A 262 -28.31 -6.80 -2.75
CA TRP A 262 -27.29 -7.54 -3.48
C TRP A 262 -27.65 -7.77 -4.96
N LYS A 263 -28.91 -8.14 -5.26
CA LYS A 263 -29.35 -8.33 -6.66
C LYS A 263 -29.27 -7.05 -7.48
N CYS A 264 -29.84 -5.95 -7.00
CA CYS A 264 -29.74 -4.67 -7.72
C CYS A 264 -28.28 -4.19 -7.84
N GLN A 265 -27.46 -4.46 -6.82
CA GLN A 265 -26.02 -4.22 -6.90
C GLN A 265 -25.38 -5.01 -8.05
N ASP A 266 -25.71 -6.29 -8.17
CA ASP A 266 -25.18 -7.17 -9.19
C ASP A 266 -25.66 -6.85 -10.62
N ASP A 267 -26.94 -6.51 -10.76
CA ASP A 267 -27.55 -6.08 -12.02
C ASP A 267 -26.82 -4.82 -12.55
N PHE A 268 -26.67 -3.80 -11.70
CA PHE A 268 -25.92 -2.59 -12.07
C PHE A 268 -24.46 -2.89 -12.42
N ARG A 269 -23.79 -3.75 -11.67
CA ARG A 269 -22.40 -4.14 -11.96
C ARG A 269 -22.27 -4.84 -13.32
N SER A 270 -23.22 -5.72 -13.64
CA SER A 270 -23.27 -6.44 -14.92
C SER A 270 -23.47 -5.51 -16.11
N GLU A 271 -24.16 -4.38 -15.90
CA GLU A 271 -24.33 -3.32 -16.88
C GLU A 271 -23.17 -2.29 -16.90
N GLY A 272 -22.14 -2.48 -16.07
CA GLY A 272 -21.01 -1.55 -15.93
C GLY A 272 -21.36 -0.24 -15.22
N ARG A 273 -22.44 -0.21 -14.44
CA ARG A 273 -22.92 0.96 -13.69
C ARG A 273 -22.62 0.85 -12.20
N CYS A 274 -22.16 1.93 -11.60
CA CYS A 274 -21.92 1.97 -10.15
C CYS A 274 -23.25 1.86 -9.38
N PRO A 275 -23.40 0.88 -8.47
CA PRO A 275 -24.65 0.68 -7.75
C PRO A 275 -24.88 1.71 -6.64
N PHE A 276 -23.83 2.36 -6.12
CA PHE A 276 -23.90 3.17 -4.90
C PHE A 276 -23.96 4.67 -5.17
N GLU A 277 -23.38 5.15 -6.26
CA GLU A 277 -23.38 6.56 -6.61
C GLU A 277 -24.74 7.04 -7.14
N LYS A 278 -24.94 8.37 -7.12
CA LYS A 278 -26.13 8.99 -7.71
C LYS A 278 -26.07 8.85 -9.23
N ASN A 279 -27.20 8.57 -9.86
CA ASN A 279 -27.34 8.37 -11.32
C ASN A 279 -26.63 7.13 -11.88
N ASN A 280 -26.03 6.28 -11.04
CA ASN A 280 -25.38 5.02 -11.42
C ASN A 280 -24.40 5.17 -12.61
N PRO A 281 -23.34 5.99 -12.48
CA PRO A 281 -22.44 6.30 -13.59
C PRO A 281 -21.63 5.07 -14.03
N ARG A 282 -21.13 5.10 -15.27
CA ARG A 282 -20.33 4.03 -15.88
C ARG A 282 -18.86 4.04 -15.41
N THR A 283 -18.66 4.00 -14.11
CA THR A 283 -17.34 4.08 -13.45
C THR A 283 -16.84 2.72 -12.96
N ILE A 284 -17.41 1.63 -13.48
CA ILE A 284 -17.02 0.26 -13.12
C ILE A 284 -15.91 -0.26 -14.03
N CYS A 285 -14.93 -0.91 -13.41
CA CYS A 285 -13.93 -1.72 -14.06
C CYS A 285 -14.58 -2.97 -14.69
N PRO A 286 -14.36 -3.28 -15.98
CA PRO A 286 -14.99 -4.43 -16.62
C PRO A 286 -14.37 -5.76 -16.17
N HIS A 287 -13.12 -5.72 -15.69
CA HIS A 287 -12.34 -6.89 -15.28
C HIS A 287 -12.69 -7.30 -13.85
N THR A 288 -12.79 -6.35 -12.92
CA THR A 288 -13.04 -6.63 -11.50
C THR A 288 -14.49 -6.37 -11.09
N ARG A 289 -15.30 -5.74 -11.95
CA ARG A 289 -16.68 -5.30 -11.68
C ARG A 289 -16.81 -4.35 -10.49
N ARG A 290 -15.72 -3.69 -10.09
CA ARG A 290 -15.67 -2.71 -8.99
C ARG A 290 -15.60 -1.28 -9.49
N CYS A 291 -16.13 -0.34 -8.71
CA CYS A 291 -16.18 1.07 -9.07
C CYS A 291 -14.88 1.80 -8.71
N PHE A 292 -14.28 2.51 -9.68
CA PHE A 292 -13.09 3.34 -9.46
C PHE A 292 -13.32 4.49 -8.47
N SER A 293 -14.58 4.93 -8.34
CA SER A 293 -14.96 6.04 -7.45
C SER A 293 -15.21 5.58 -6.01
N CYS A 294 -16.32 4.86 -5.76
CA CYS A 294 -16.76 4.56 -4.40
C CYS A 294 -16.03 3.38 -3.76
N GLU A 295 -15.48 2.45 -4.56
CA GLU A 295 -14.73 1.29 -4.06
C GLU A 295 -13.21 1.48 -4.19
N ARG A 296 -12.77 2.63 -4.71
CA ARG A 296 -11.36 3.00 -4.87
C ARG A 296 -10.55 1.97 -5.65
N GLU A 297 -11.17 1.37 -6.66
CA GLU A 297 -10.55 0.33 -7.48
C GLU A 297 -9.29 0.83 -8.23
N SER A 298 -8.34 -0.07 -8.46
CA SER A 298 -7.24 0.08 -9.43
C SER A 298 -7.20 -1.16 -10.30
N CYS A 299 -6.89 -1.03 -11.59
CA CYS A 299 -6.92 -2.13 -12.54
C CYS A 299 -5.79 -1.98 -13.56
N PRO A 300 -4.79 -2.89 -13.54
CA PRO A 300 -3.70 -2.92 -14.51
C PRO A 300 -4.18 -3.07 -15.95
N GLU A 301 -5.21 -3.87 -16.19
CA GLU A 301 -5.76 -4.10 -17.53
C GLU A 301 -6.49 -2.87 -18.08
N CYS A 302 -7.09 -2.05 -17.20
CA CYS A 302 -7.65 -0.75 -17.57
C CYS A 302 -6.59 0.35 -17.63
N GLN A 303 -5.35 0.09 -17.19
CA GLN A 303 -4.31 1.11 -17.01
C GLN A 303 -4.78 2.28 -16.14
N ILE A 304 -5.56 1.98 -15.09
CA ILE A 304 -6.03 2.98 -14.12
C ILE A 304 -5.53 2.58 -12.75
N ILE A 305 -4.67 3.40 -12.16
CA ILE A 305 -4.13 3.21 -10.81
C ILE A 305 -4.59 4.38 -9.96
N ARG A 306 -4.95 4.13 -8.70
CA ARG A 306 -5.22 5.20 -7.75
C ARG A 306 -3.95 5.49 -6.96
N GLY A 307 -3.59 6.76 -6.84
CA GLY A 307 -2.37 7.16 -6.13
C GLY A 307 -2.38 8.63 -5.73
N ASN A 308 -1.30 9.07 -5.11
CA ASN A 308 -1.03 10.48 -4.77
C ASN A 308 0.24 10.98 -5.48
N GLY A 309 0.72 12.18 -5.11
CA GLY A 309 1.89 12.78 -5.75
C GLY A 309 3.13 11.90 -5.72
N SER A 310 3.38 11.21 -4.60
CA SER A 310 4.54 10.31 -4.47
C SER A 310 4.44 9.08 -5.38
N ASP A 311 3.24 8.55 -5.58
CA ASP A 311 3.01 7.46 -6.52
C ASP A 311 3.25 7.93 -7.96
N VAL A 312 2.78 9.13 -8.32
CA VAL A 312 3.01 9.72 -9.65
C VAL A 312 4.52 9.90 -9.91
N GLU A 313 5.27 10.42 -8.94
CA GLU A 313 6.74 10.55 -9.04
C GLU A 313 7.41 9.19 -9.24
N TYR A 314 6.99 8.17 -8.50
CA TYR A 314 7.47 6.80 -8.67
C TYR A 314 7.19 6.28 -10.10
N PHE A 315 5.96 6.44 -10.60
CA PHE A 315 5.61 5.98 -11.94
C PHE A 315 6.36 6.73 -13.05
N VAL A 316 6.61 8.04 -12.90
CA VAL A 316 7.44 8.79 -13.84
C VAL A 316 8.87 8.25 -13.87
N LYS A 317 9.46 7.95 -12.70
CA LYS A 317 10.82 7.39 -12.61
C LYS A 317 10.92 6.00 -13.23
N GLU A 318 9.93 5.15 -12.97
CA GLU A 318 9.95 3.74 -13.39
C GLU A 318 9.59 3.58 -14.87
N MET A 319 8.50 4.21 -15.31
CA MET A 319 7.99 4.08 -16.68
C MET A 319 8.75 4.96 -17.68
N LYS A 320 9.34 6.07 -17.21
CA LYS A 320 10.00 7.09 -18.06
C LYS A 320 9.13 7.52 -19.25
N PRO A 321 7.89 8.02 -19.00
CA PRO A 321 6.97 8.37 -20.06
C PRO A 321 7.55 9.46 -20.98
N SER A 322 7.25 9.38 -22.28
CA SER A 322 7.60 10.43 -23.24
C SER A 322 6.88 11.75 -22.95
N MET A 323 5.72 11.70 -22.28
CA MET A 323 4.92 12.87 -21.92
C MET A 323 4.10 12.62 -20.66
N VAL A 324 3.98 13.65 -19.81
CA VAL A 324 3.14 13.63 -18.61
C VAL A 324 2.04 14.68 -18.74
N PHE A 325 0.79 14.28 -18.52
CA PHE A 325 -0.37 15.16 -18.47
C PHE A 325 -0.89 15.24 -17.04
N LEU A 326 -1.03 16.46 -16.52
CA LEU A 326 -1.54 16.73 -15.19
C LEU A 326 -2.81 17.58 -15.28
N ASP A 327 -3.86 17.17 -14.60
CA ASP A 327 -4.95 18.10 -14.27
C ASP A 327 -4.46 19.19 -13.28
N PHE A 328 -5.16 20.32 -13.28
CA PHE A 328 -4.83 21.44 -12.43
C PHE A 328 -5.54 21.38 -11.06
N ASP A 329 -6.86 21.54 -11.03
CA ASP A 329 -7.61 21.73 -9.78
C ASP A 329 -7.74 20.43 -8.99
N GLN A 330 -7.41 20.46 -7.69
CA GLN A 330 -7.39 19.27 -6.82
C GLN A 330 -6.45 18.14 -7.26
N THR A 331 -5.67 18.34 -8.33
CA THR A 331 -4.64 17.42 -8.82
C THR A 331 -3.26 18.04 -8.62
N LEU A 332 -2.84 18.96 -9.49
CA LEU A 332 -1.57 19.69 -9.37
C LEU A 332 -1.62 20.82 -8.34
N ALA A 333 -2.75 21.51 -8.23
CA ALA A 333 -2.96 22.62 -7.32
C ALA A 333 -4.13 22.36 -6.37
N SER A 334 -4.02 22.86 -5.15
CA SER A 334 -5.08 22.79 -4.13
C SER A 334 -6.33 23.62 -4.42
N SER A 335 -6.35 24.39 -5.51
CA SER A 335 -7.52 25.18 -5.93
C SER A 335 -8.71 24.28 -6.26
N ARG A 336 -9.92 24.80 -6.08
CA ARG A 336 -11.15 24.10 -6.51
C ARG A 336 -11.53 24.55 -7.92
N GLY A 337 -12.15 23.63 -8.67
CA GLY A 337 -12.63 23.91 -10.03
C GLY A 337 -13.43 25.20 -10.14
N GLY A 338 -13.04 26.05 -11.08
CA GLY A 338 -13.65 27.36 -11.36
C GLY A 338 -13.10 28.53 -10.54
N GLN A 339 -12.25 28.28 -9.54
CA GLN A 339 -11.59 29.34 -8.78
C GLN A 339 -10.30 29.80 -9.46
N ILE A 340 -10.03 31.11 -9.39
CA ILE A 340 -8.74 31.67 -9.82
C ILE A 340 -7.68 31.23 -8.79
N PRO A 341 -6.55 30.64 -9.21
CA PRO A 341 -5.49 30.26 -8.29
C PRO A 341 -4.87 31.49 -7.62
N ASN A 342 -4.37 31.32 -6.39
CA ASN A 342 -3.88 32.40 -5.55
C ASN A 342 -2.76 31.86 -4.68
N GLU A 343 -1.53 32.34 -4.87
CA GLU A 343 -0.31 31.89 -4.18
C GLU A 343 -0.39 31.94 -2.64
N ASN A 344 -1.13 32.90 -2.09
CA ASN A 344 -1.25 33.04 -0.64
C ASN A 344 -2.19 31.98 -0.03
N LYS A 345 -3.14 31.47 -0.83
CA LYS A 345 -4.19 30.53 -0.39
C LYS A 345 -3.98 29.11 -0.86
N HIS A 346 -3.42 28.92 -2.04
CA HIS A 346 -3.30 27.65 -2.73
C HIS A 346 -1.82 27.29 -2.89
N GLY A 347 -1.48 26.03 -2.65
CA GLY A 347 -0.19 25.42 -2.98
C GLY A 347 -0.30 24.40 -4.10
N ILE A 348 0.88 23.99 -4.59
CA ILE A 348 1.11 22.88 -5.53
C ILE A 348 1.49 21.62 -4.73
N ASP A 349 1.06 20.44 -5.19
CA ASP A 349 1.58 19.18 -4.65
C ASP A 349 3.09 19.08 -4.89
N LYS A 350 3.88 18.90 -3.82
CA LYS A 350 5.34 18.93 -3.88
C LYS A 350 5.95 17.93 -4.87
N TYR A 351 5.36 16.75 -5.01
CA TYR A 351 5.87 15.71 -5.90
C TYR A 351 5.52 16.04 -7.36
N LEU A 352 4.30 16.51 -7.61
CA LEU A 352 3.90 16.96 -8.95
C LEU A 352 4.67 18.22 -9.38
N GLY A 353 4.94 19.14 -8.46
CA GLY A 353 5.81 20.31 -8.66
C GLY A 353 7.22 19.91 -9.07
N LYS A 354 7.80 18.92 -8.40
CA LYS A 354 9.10 18.36 -8.80
C LYS A 354 9.07 17.75 -10.20
N ILE A 355 8.01 17.04 -10.57
CA ILE A 355 7.86 16.47 -11.92
C ILE A 355 7.78 17.59 -12.97
N LEU A 356 7.06 18.68 -12.71
CA LEU A 356 7.01 19.84 -13.62
C LEU A 356 8.39 20.43 -13.92
N LEU A 357 9.30 20.43 -12.93
CA LEU A 357 10.64 21.00 -13.09
C LEU A 357 11.65 20.03 -13.67
N THR A 358 11.49 18.73 -13.41
CA THR A 358 12.53 17.73 -13.75
C THR A 358 12.21 16.93 -15.01
N HIS A 359 10.94 16.85 -15.41
CA HIS A 359 10.53 16.10 -16.59
C HIS A 359 10.46 17.01 -17.82
N SER A 360 11.09 16.61 -18.93
CA SER A 360 11.25 17.47 -20.12
C SER A 360 9.96 17.81 -20.86
N SER A 361 8.90 17.01 -20.68
CA SER A 361 7.64 17.16 -21.38
C SER A 361 6.46 16.95 -20.43
N VAL A 362 6.00 18.04 -19.80
CA VAL A 362 4.83 18.05 -18.92
C VAL A 362 3.80 19.04 -19.43
N TRP A 363 2.55 18.59 -19.50
CA TRP A 363 1.40 19.36 -19.97
C TRP A 363 0.36 19.47 -18.87
N VAL A 364 -0.06 20.69 -18.54
CA VAL A 364 -1.14 20.93 -17.60
C VAL A 364 -2.44 21.12 -18.40
N VAL A 365 -3.41 20.21 -18.23
CA VAL A 365 -4.66 20.21 -19.00
C VAL A 365 -5.85 20.38 -18.07
N THR A 366 -6.52 21.53 -18.17
CA THR A 366 -7.59 21.93 -17.24
C THR A 366 -8.89 22.32 -17.95
N LYS A 367 -10.02 22.13 -17.25
CA LYS A 367 -11.35 22.60 -17.65
C LYS A 367 -11.73 23.94 -16.99
N GLN A 368 -10.75 24.68 -16.46
CA GLN A 368 -10.94 26.03 -15.96
C GLN A 368 -11.52 26.98 -17.01
N ASN A 369 -11.98 28.14 -16.56
CA ASN A 369 -12.39 29.18 -17.49
C ASN A 369 -11.18 29.62 -18.33
N ILE A 370 -11.34 29.74 -19.65
CA ILE A 370 -10.26 30.16 -20.55
C ILE A 370 -9.69 31.53 -20.15
N LYS A 371 -10.53 32.40 -19.58
CA LYS A 371 -10.12 33.71 -19.03
C LYS A 371 -9.11 33.60 -17.88
N HIS A 372 -9.02 32.43 -17.23
CA HIS A 372 -8.12 32.20 -16.11
C HIS A 372 -6.75 31.65 -16.55
N ILE A 373 -6.52 31.39 -17.84
CA ILE A 373 -5.26 30.77 -18.30
C ILE A 373 -4.03 31.59 -17.89
N GLU A 374 -4.08 32.91 -18.02
CA GLU A 374 -2.97 33.79 -17.63
C GLU A 374 -2.75 33.79 -16.12
N HIS A 375 -3.81 33.69 -15.31
CA HIS A 375 -3.68 33.54 -13.86
C HIS A 375 -3.07 32.19 -13.48
N ILE A 376 -3.40 31.11 -14.19
CA ILE A 376 -2.80 29.79 -13.97
C ILE A 376 -1.32 29.81 -14.35
N ARG A 377 -0.97 30.40 -15.50
CA ARG A 377 0.42 30.56 -15.95
C ARG A 377 1.23 31.39 -14.94
N ALA A 378 0.70 32.54 -14.53
CA ALA A 378 1.34 33.39 -13.52
C ALA A 378 1.52 32.63 -12.19
N PHE A 379 0.50 31.89 -11.74
CA PHE A 379 0.60 31.08 -10.53
C PHE A 379 1.69 30.00 -10.64
N LEU A 380 1.79 29.29 -11.77
CA LEU A 380 2.82 28.27 -11.98
C LEU A 380 4.23 28.88 -12.15
N ALA A 381 4.34 30.08 -12.70
CA ALA A 381 5.61 30.79 -12.86
C ALA A 381 6.26 31.14 -11.51
N VAL A 382 5.46 31.42 -10.47
CA VAL A 382 5.95 31.62 -9.09
C VAL A 382 6.68 30.38 -8.56
N PHE A 383 6.35 29.19 -9.07
CA PHE A 383 7.00 27.92 -8.72
C PHE A 383 8.02 27.46 -9.78
N GLY A 384 8.46 28.35 -10.67
CA GLY A 384 9.53 28.09 -11.64
C GLY A 384 9.12 27.37 -12.94
N PHE A 385 7.81 27.23 -13.22
CA PHE A 385 7.34 26.57 -14.45
C PHE A 385 6.94 27.58 -15.54
N SER A 386 7.43 27.39 -16.79
CA SER A 386 7.28 28.37 -17.88
C SER A 386 5.87 28.54 -18.43
N GLY A 387 4.89 27.73 -18.03
CA GLY A 387 3.47 27.93 -18.36
C GLY A 387 3.08 27.71 -19.83
N GLU A 388 4.05 27.50 -20.74
CA GLU A 388 3.82 27.32 -22.18
C GLU A 388 3.00 26.06 -22.48
N ASN A 389 3.18 25.01 -21.68
CA ASN A 389 2.47 23.73 -21.82
C ASN A 389 1.16 23.66 -21.02
N VAL A 390 0.54 24.82 -20.73
CA VAL A 390 -0.78 24.90 -20.08
C VAL A 390 -1.88 25.00 -21.14
N VAL A 391 -2.79 24.03 -21.15
CA VAL A 391 -3.96 23.98 -22.02
C VAL A 391 -5.23 24.13 -21.19
N CYS A 392 -5.97 25.21 -21.46
CA CYS A 392 -7.26 25.46 -20.82
C CYS A 392 -8.39 25.22 -21.83
N LEU A 393 -9.25 24.23 -21.56
CA LEU A 393 -10.33 23.82 -22.45
C LEU A 393 -11.52 24.80 -22.44
N GLY A 394 -11.66 25.62 -21.40
CA GLY A 394 -12.84 26.46 -21.20
C GLY A 394 -14.14 25.66 -21.00
N GLN A 395 -15.24 26.37 -20.78
CA GLN A 395 -16.60 25.79 -20.81
C GLN A 395 -17.29 26.02 -22.17
N ASN A 396 -16.52 26.04 -23.27
CA ASN A 396 -17.06 26.38 -24.58
C ASN A 396 -18.05 25.32 -25.12
N LYS A 397 -18.93 25.74 -26.03
CA LYS A 397 -19.99 24.92 -26.65
C LYS A 397 -19.44 23.76 -27.50
N GLU A 398 -18.22 23.90 -28.03
CA GLU A 398 -17.50 22.80 -28.67
C GLU A 398 -16.85 21.92 -27.60
N LYS A 399 -17.32 20.67 -27.50
CA LYS A 399 -17.00 19.70 -26.44
C LYS A 399 -15.57 19.14 -26.53
N LEU A 400 -14.55 19.98 -26.63
CA LEU A 400 -13.17 19.48 -26.56
C LEU A 400 -12.90 18.92 -25.17
N THR A 401 -12.53 17.65 -25.08
CA THR A 401 -12.24 16.94 -23.84
C THR A 401 -10.75 16.90 -23.56
N LYS A 402 -10.36 16.56 -22.33
CA LYS A 402 -8.94 16.31 -22.00
C LYS A 402 -8.38 15.15 -22.83
N ALA A 403 -9.22 14.13 -23.04
CA ALA A 403 -8.86 12.98 -23.86
C ALA A 403 -8.52 13.39 -25.30
N ASP A 404 -9.26 14.32 -25.91
CA ASP A 404 -8.97 14.81 -27.27
C ASP A 404 -7.60 15.49 -27.35
N VAL A 405 -7.25 16.29 -26.34
CA VAL A 405 -5.92 16.95 -26.27
C VAL A 405 -4.81 15.91 -26.12
N ILE A 406 -5.00 14.96 -25.21
CA ILE A 406 -4.03 13.89 -24.94
C ILE A 406 -3.82 13.05 -26.21
N GLN A 407 -4.89 12.60 -26.86
CA GLN A 407 -4.80 11.80 -28.09
C GLN A 407 -4.12 12.55 -29.23
N LYS A 408 -4.46 13.83 -29.43
CA LYS A 408 -3.80 14.67 -30.46
C LYS A 408 -2.30 14.83 -30.23
N LYS A 409 -1.86 14.86 -28.97
CA LYS A 409 -0.44 14.94 -28.62
C LYS A 409 0.26 13.59 -28.74
N ILE A 410 -0.41 12.51 -28.38
CA ILE A 410 0.10 11.14 -28.55
C ILE A 410 0.33 10.81 -30.01
N SER A 411 -0.56 11.24 -30.93
CA SER A 411 -0.38 11.00 -32.37
C SER A 411 0.86 11.68 -32.98
N GLN A 412 1.51 12.58 -32.24
CA GLN A 412 2.75 13.26 -32.64
C GLN A 412 4.00 12.56 -32.08
N LEU A 413 3.83 11.57 -31.19
CA LEU A 413 4.94 10.84 -30.59
C LEU A 413 5.33 9.63 -31.45
N PRO A 414 6.61 9.19 -31.37
CA PRO A 414 7.05 7.94 -31.98
C PRO A 414 6.23 6.74 -31.49
N GLU A 415 6.04 5.76 -32.37
CA GLU A 415 5.38 4.50 -32.02
C GLU A 415 6.07 3.82 -30.83
N GLY A 416 5.27 3.25 -29.92
CA GLY A 416 5.77 2.64 -28.67
C GLY A 416 6.03 3.62 -27.53
N SER A 417 5.85 4.94 -27.74
CA SER A 417 5.91 5.92 -26.65
C SER A 417 4.85 5.65 -25.59
N THR A 418 5.22 5.87 -24.33
CA THR A 418 4.31 5.78 -23.19
C THR A 418 3.99 7.18 -22.66
N VAL A 419 2.79 7.32 -22.10
CA VAL A 419 2.27 8.59 -21.58
C VAL A 419 1.64 8.33 -20.22
N LEU A 420 1.86 9.27 -19.30
CA LEU A 420 1.20 9.29 -18.00
C LEU A 420 0.13 10.38 -17.99
N PHE A 421 -1.09 10.06 -17.56
CA PHE A 421 -2.15 11.04 -17.32
C PHE A 421 -2.60 10.99 -15.86
N CYS A 422 -2.62 12.12 -15.18
CA CYS A 422 -3.05 12.22 -13.79
C CYS A 422 -4.21 13.22 -13.62
N ASP A 423 -5.29 12.77 -12.98
CA ASP A 423 -6.51 13.55 -12.77
C ASP A 423 -7.25 13.06 -11.52
N ASP A 424 -7.86 13.96 -10.76
CA ASP A 424 -8.61 13.62 -9.54
C ASP A 424 -10.01 13.04 -9.83
N THR A 425 -10.48 13.20 -11.06
CA THR A 425 -11.85 12.92 -11.44
C THR A 425 -11.96 11.62 -12.22
N VAL A 426 -12.73 10.67 -11.67
CA VAL A 426 -12.97 9.34 -12.24
C VAL A 426 -13.48 9.43 -13.69
N ARG A 427 -14.33 10.42 -13.99
CA ARG A 427 -14.88 10.62 -15.33
C ARG A 427 -13.79 10.89 -16.38
N GLU A 428 -12.77 11.66 -16.05
CA GLU A 428 -11.70 12.01 -16.99
C GLU A 428 -10.77 10.81 -17.20
N VAL A 429 -10.33 10.14 -16.13
CA VAL A 429 -9.46 8.95 -16.25
C VAL A 429 -10.17 7.74 -16.87
N CYS A 430 -11.50 7.65 -16.76
CA CYS A 430 -12.31 6.60 -17.36
C CYS A 430 -12.86 6.97 -18.75
N ASP A 431 -12.40 8.07 -19.36
CA ASP A 431 -12.85 8.46 -20.69
C ASP A 431 -12.59 7.31 -21.69
N PRO A 432 -13.61 6.88 -22.48
CA PRO A 432 -13.46 5.78 -23.43
C PRO A 432 -12.33 5.96 -24.44
N ALA A 433 -11.96 7.20 -24.78
CA ALA A 433 -10.86 7.47 -25.70
C ALA A 433 -9.49 7.22 -25.06
N LEU A 434 -9.38 7.28 -23.74
CA LEU A 434 -8.15 6.92 -23.01
C LEU A 434 -8.15 5.44 -22.65
N ARG A 435 -9.31 4.92 -22.26
CA ARG A 435 -9.52 3.57 -21.75
C ARG A 435 -9.29 2.53 -22.86
N GLY A 436 -8.23 1.75 -22.72
CA GLY A 436 -7.86 0.68 -23.67
C GLY A 436 -6.65 1.02 -24.54
N ASN A 437 -6.17 2.27 -24.51
CA ASN A 437 -4.88 2.60 -25.10
C ASN A 437 -3.76 2.16 -24.14
N ARG A 438 -3.03 1.10 -24.51
CA ARG A 438 -1.94 0.53 -23.71
C ARG A 438 -0.74 1.47 -23.54
N SER A 439 -0.64 2.51 -24.37
CA SER A 439 0.40 3.54 -24.24
C SER A 439 0.08 4.58 -23.18
N ILE A 440 -1.13 4.57 -22.59
CA ILE A 440 -1.55 5.58 -21.61
C ILE A 440 -1.76 4.91 -20.25
N GLN A 441 -0.95 5.31 -19.27
CA GLN A 441 -1.16 4.97 -17.87
C GLN A 441 -1.89 6.13 -17.19
N CYS A 442 -3.12 5.88 -16.75
CA CYS A 442 -3.93 6.83 -16.00
C CYS A 442 -3.72 6.67 -14.49
N ILE A 443 -3.53 7.78 -13.78
CA ILE A 443 -3.51 7.85 -12.32
C ILE A 443 -4.71 8.68 -11.85
N LEU A 444 -5.62 8.02 -11.14
CA LEU A 444 -6.70 8.67 -10.42
C LEU A 444 -6.17 9.27 -9.11
N PHE A 445 -5.93 10.58 -9.13
CA PHE A 445 -5.27 11.30 -8.05
C PHE A 445 -6.14 11.35 -6.79
N ASN A 446 -5.53 11.15 -5.63
CA ASN A 446 -6.19 11.20 -4.33
C ASN A 446 -5.78 12.45 -3.58
N SER A 447 -6.58 13.50 -3.69
CA SER A 447 -6.36 14.84 -3.11
C SER A 447 -6.35 14.92 -1.57
N ASN A 448 -6.31 13.79 -0.85
CA ASN A 448 -6.29 13.81 0.63
C ASN A 448 -5.06 14.54 1.19
N ASP A 449 -4.00 14.71 0.40
CA ASP A 449 -2.80 15.45 0.80
C ASP A 449 -3.08 16.96 0.95
N TYR A 450 -3.96 17.55 0.13
CA TYR A 450 -4.33 18.98 0.24
C TYR A 450 -5.19 19.32 1.45
N LYS A 451 -5.84 18.34 2.09
CA LYS A 451 -6.67 18.58 3.29
C LYS A 451 -5.82 18.91 4.52
N LYS A 452 -4.53 18.58 4.50
CA LYS A 452 -3.57 19.01 5.53
C LYS A 452 -2.97 20.32 5.04
N LYS A 453 -3.37 21.44 5.65
CA LYS A 453 -2.82 22.79 5.40
C LYS A 453 -1.28 22.92 5.54
N ALA A 454 -0.57 21.84 5.90
CA ALA A 454 0.82 21.85 6.36
C ALA A 454 1.87 21.60 5.27
N ASP A 455 1.51 21.05 4.10
CA ASP A 455 2.49 20.74 3.04
C ASP A 455 2.43 21.80 1.93
N LYS A 456 2.51 23.10 2.30
CA LYS A 456 2.86 24.11 1.30
C LYS A 456 4.29 23.84 0.86
N TRP A 457 4.46 23.48 -0.40
CA TRP A 457 5.79 23.37 -0.98
C TRP A 457 6.46 24.75 -0.95
N ASP A 458 7.45 24.90 -0.07
CA ASP A 458 8.28 26.11 0.02
C ASP A 458 9.48 25.95 -0.91
N PHE A 459 9.28 26.33 -2.17
CA PHE A 459 10.28 26.24 -3.23
C PHE A 459 11.60 26.93 -2.85
N ALA A 460 11.57 28.01 -2.07
CA ALA A 460 12.77 28.73 -1.67
C ALA A 460 13.71 27.90 -0.78
N SER A 461 13.14 27.00 0.04
CA SER A 461 13.91 26.13 0.93
C SER A 461 14.54 24.91 0.24
N GLU A 462 13.91 24.37 -0.81
CA GLU A 462 14.42 23.22 -1.58
C GLU A 462 15.28 23.62 -2.80
N ALA A 463 15.06 24.79 -3.40
CA ALA A 463 15.89 25.28 -4.51
C ALA A 463 17.37 25.45 -4.08
N LEU A 464 17.61 25.91 -2.84
CA LEU A 464 18.93 25.96 -2.21
C LEU A 464 19.61 24.57 -2.07
N LEU A 465 18.82 23.49 -2.02
CA LEU A 465 19.33 22.11 -1.97
C LEU A 465 19.57 21.54 -3.38
N LEU A 466 18.78 21.94 -4.38
CA LEU A 466 18.91 21.47 -5.76
C LEU A 466 20.08 22.14 -6.50
N ASP A 467 20.34 23.43 -6.26
CA ASP A 467 21.52 24.11 -6.84
C ASP A 467 22.83 23.46 -6.35
N ASN A 468 22.87 22.95 -5.11
CA ASN A 468 24.01 22.20 -4.57
C ASN A 468 24.20 20.79 -5.16
N ILE A 469 23.20 20.26 -5.89
CA ILE A 469 23.25 18.94 -6.53
C ILE A 469 23.63 19.07 -8.01
N ILE A 470 23.35 20.21 -8.65
CA ILE A 470 23.69 20.44 -10.07
C ILE A 470 25.16 20.85 -10.24
N ASP A 471 25.79 21.39 -9.19
CA ASP A 471 27.24 21.70 -9.16
C ASP A 471 28.14 20.55 -8.67
N ARG A 472 27.62 19.32 -8.55
CA ARG A 472 28.38 18.08 -8.26
C ARG A 472 28.15 17.03 -9.33
#